data_AF-A0A521YFB8-F1
#
_entry.id   AF-A0A521YFB8-F1
#
_cell.length_a   1.000
_cell.length_b   1.000
_cell.length_c   1.000
_cell.angle_alpha   90.00
_cell.angle_beta   90.00
_cell.angle_gamma   90.00
#
_symmetry.space_group_name_H-M   'P 1'
#
loop_
_entity.id
_entity.type
_entity.pdbx_description
1 polymer ?
#
loop_
_entity_poly.entity_id
_entity_poly.type
_entity_poly.pdbx_seq_one_letter_code
_entity_poly.pdbx_strand_id
1 'polypeptide(L)'
;MRYLSFDLSDGDDGVATLEAMASTDAKQHGAVKAEAQQVLDWAWQHFPRGHGPVEEGMDWDHDLQVQVEAGGWHTLTLTLTGSPAFVEAFLAAFVTAGD
;
A
#
# COMPACT_ATOMS: atom_id res chain seq x y z
N MET A 1 -2.45 5.26 -10.60
CA MET A 1 -3.65 4.63 -10.01
C MET A 1 -4.82 5.59 -10.09
N ARG A 2 -6.06 5.10 -10.10
CA ARG A 2 -7.27 5.91 -10.28
C ARG A 2 -8.07 6.11 -8.99
N TYR A 3 -8.02 5.16 -8.06
CA TYR A 3 -8.80 5.21 -6.82
C TYR A 3 -7.92 5.32 -5.57
N LEU A 4 -6.84 4.53 -5.50
CA LEU A 4 -5.91 4.59 -4.37
C LEU A 4 -5.03 5.83 -4.44
N SER A 5 -5.08 6.60 -3.35
CA SER A 5 -4.22 7.76 -3.13
C SER A 5 -3.14 7.34 -2.14
N PHE A 6 -1.87 7.38 -2.54
CA PHE A 6 -0.75 7.00 -1.67
C PHE A 6 -0.17 8.24 -1.01
N ASP A 7 -0.07 8.21 0.31
CA ASP A 7 0.67 9.17 1.12
C ASP A 7 1.88 8.48 1.72
N LEU A 8 3.06 9.08 1.55
CA LEU A 8 4.29 8.62 2.18
C LEU A 8 4.51 9.42 3.45
N SER A 9 4.53 8.73 4.58
CA SER A 9 4.94 9.29 5.87
C SER A 9 6.26 8.68 6.31
N ASP A 10 7.18 9.55 6.75
CA ASP A 10 8.41 9.14 7.44
C ASP A 10 8.02 8.44 8.75
N GLY A 11 8.46 7.19 8.93
CA GLY A 11 8.16 6.41 10.11
C GLY A 11 9.21 6.61 11.20
N ASP A 12 8.87 6.19 12.42
CA ASP A 12 9.82 6.17 13.53
C ASP A 12 10.86 5.05 13.30
N ASP A 13 12.09 5.23 13.77
CA ASP A 13 13.19 4.23 13.68
C ASP A 13 13.78 3.97 12.27
N GLY A 14 13.56 4.85 11.30
CA GLY A 14 14.20 4.78 9.98
C GLY A 14 13.54 3.81 8.98
N VAL A 15 12.32 3.37 9.27
CA VAL A 15 11.40 2.76 8.30
C VAL A 15 10.43 3.82 7.80
N ALA A 16 9.88 3.68 6.59
CA ALA A 16 8.82 4.56 6.12
C ALA A 16 7.50 3.81 5.96
N THR A 17 6.41 4.54 6.11
CA THR A 17 5.05 4.01 5.99
C THR A 17 4.36 4.68 4.82
N LEU A 18 3.88 3.87 3.88
CA LEU A 18 3.02 4.30 2.79
C LEU A 18 1.59 3.90 3.11
N GLU A 19 0.73 4.88 3.30
CA GLU A 19 -0.69 4.66 3.48
C GLU A 19 -1.42 4.93 2.17
N ALA A 20 -2.32 4.04 1.79
CA ALA A 20 -3.15 4.19 0.63
C ALA A 20 -4.62 3.99 0.97
N MET A 21 -5.41 5.04 0.81
CA MET A 21 -6.83 5.02 1.16
C MET A 21 -7.70 5.29 -0.07
N ALA A 22 -8.80 4.55 -0.17
CA ALA A 22 -9.83 4.75 -1.17
C ALA A 22 -11.21 4.40 -0.61
N SER A 23 -12.17 5.32 -0.71
CA SER A 23 -13.57 5.06 -0.37
C SER A 23 -14.42 5.07 -1.64
N THR A 24 -15.11 3.96 -1.90
CA THR A 24 -15.89 3.75 -3.13
C THR A 24 -17.20 3.01 -2.83
N ASP A 25 -18.14 3.02 -3.77
CA ASP A 25 -19.33 2.18 -3.64
C ASP A 25 -19.03 0.72 -3.99
N ALA A 26 -19.91 -0.20 -3.57
CA ALA A 26 -19.75 -1.64 -3.78
C ALA A 26 -19.45 -2.05 -5.25
N LYS A 27 -19.88 -1.26 -6.24
CA LYS A 27 -19.62 -1.53 -7.66
C LYS A 27 -18.19 -1.19 -8.07
N GLN A 28 -17.58 -0.14 -7.51
CA GLN A 28 -16.16 0.17 -7.81
C GLN A 28 -15.19 -0.48 -6.82
N HIS A 29 -15.65 -0.99 -5.68
CA HIS A 29 -14.79 -1.65 -4.70
C HIS A 29 -13.93 -2.77 -5.31
N GLY A 30 -14.48 -3.52 -6.29
CA GLY A 30 -13.71 -4.52 -7.03
C GLY A 30 -12.50 -3.94 -7.79
N ALA A 31 -12.62 -2.73 -8.33
CA ALA A 31 -11.52 -2.04 -9.00
C ALA A 31 -10.47 -1.55 -7.99
N VAL A 32 -10.88 -1.02 -6.85
CA VAL A 32 -9.97 -0.59 -5.77
C VAL A 32 -9.15 -1.77 -5.25
N LYS A 33 -9.81 -2.92 -4.99
CA LYS A 33 -9.13 -4.14 -4.56
C LYS A 33 -8.13 -4.64 -5.61
N ALA A 34 -8.46 -4.51 -6.90
CA ALA A 34 -7.52 -4.87 -7.96
C ALA A 34 -6.29 -3.94 -8.00
N GLU A 35 -6.44 -2.65 -7.72
CA GLU A 35 -5.30 -1.74 -7.57
C GLU A 35 -4.44 -2.09 -6.35
N ALA A 36 -5.05 -2.37 -5.19
CA ALA A 36 -4.33 -2.82 -4.00
C ALA A 36 -3.57 -4.13 -4.26
N GLN A 37 -4.22 -5.08 -4.95
CA GLN A 37 -3.61 -6.36 -5.28
C GLN A 37 -2.41 -6.22 -6.23
N GLN A 38 -2.45 -5.30 -7.20
CA GLN A 38 -1.33 -5.02 -8.09
C GLN A 38 -0.11 -4.49 -7.32
N VAL A 39 -0.34 -3.66 -6.31
CA VAL A 39 0.73 -3.17 -5.44
C VAL A 39 1.35 -4.30 -4.63
N LEU A 40 0.51 -5.12 -4.00
CA LEU A 40 0.99 -6.26 -3.22
C LEU A 40 1.76 -7.23 -4.12
N ASP A 41 1.23 -7.55 -5.29
CA ASP A 41 1.89 -8.44 -6.26
C ASP A 41 3.27 -7.89 -6.68
N TRP A 42 3.38 -6.59 -6.96
CA TRP A 42 4.66 -5.94 -7.22
C TRP A 42 5.63 -6.06 -6.04
N ALA A 43 5.16 -5.81 -4.81
CA ALA A 43 5.97 -5.90 -3.60
C ALA A 43 6.50 -7.33 -3.39
N TRP A 44 5.63 -8.34 -3.59
CA TRP A 44 6.00 -9.75 -3.56
C TRP A 44 7.00 -10.13 -4.66
N GLN A 45 6.88 -9.57 -5.87
CA GLN A 45 7.82 -9.85 -6.96
C GLN A 45 9.21 -9.23 -6.70
N HIS A 46 9.27 -8.00 -6.17
CA HIS A 46 10.52 -7.29 -5.92
C HIS A 46 11.22 -7.74 -4.62
N PHE A 47 10.45 -8.02 -3.57
CA PHE A 47 10.95 -8.38 -2.25
C PHE A 47 10.32 -9.69 -1.72
N PRO A 48 10.48 -10.83 -2.45
CA PRO A 48 9.77 -12.08 -2.14
C PRO A 48 10.16 -12.72 -0.80
N ARG A 49 11.36 -12.40 -0.28
CA ARG A 49 11.87 -12.93 1.00
C ARG A 49 11.89 -11.88 2.11
N GLY A 50 11.40 -10.69 1.80
CA GLY A 50 11.42 -9.53 2.69
C GLY A 50 10.11 -9.30 3.43
N HIS A 51 9.07 -10.09 3.16
CA HIS A 51 7.75 -9.87 3.76
C HIS A 51 7.68 -10.38 5.20
N GLY A 52 7.34 -9.48 6.12
CA GLY A 52 7.06 -9.77 7.53
C GLY A 52 7.22 -8.50 8.38
N PRO A 53 7.00 -8.60 9.70
CA PRO A 53 7.08 -7.44 10.58
C PRO A 53 8.47 -6.81 10.53
N VAL A 54 8.52 -5.53 10.17
CA VAL A 54 9.77 -4.76 10.08
C VAL A 54 10.52 -4.72 11.43
N GLU A 55 9.80 -4.82 12.54
CA GLU A 55 10.33 -4.94 13.91
C GLU A 55 11.17 -6.21 14.11
N GLU A 56 10.91 -7.27 13.34
CA GLU A 56 11.71 -8.51 13.34
C GLU A 56 12.89 -8.46 12.35
N GLY A 57 13.13 -7.31 11.70
CA GLY A 57 14.22 -7.10 10.74
C GLY A 57 13.87 -7.47 9.30
N MET A 58 12.58 -7.52 8.97
CA MET A 58 12.09 -7.79 7.62
C MET A 58 12.12 -6.51 6.76
N ASP A 59 12.17 -6.67 5.44
CA ASP A 59 12.31 -5.55 4.50
C ASP A 59 11.01 -4.77 4.32
N TRP A 60 9.86 -5.43 4.40
CA TRP A 60 8.55 -4.79 4.25
C TRP A 60 7.43 -5.62 4.89
N ASP A 61 6.39 -4.94 5.34
CA ASP A 61 5.13 -5.50 5.78
C ASP A 61 3.95 -4.80 5.11
N HIS A 62 2.78 -5.43 5.13
CA HIS A 62 1.54 -4.81 4.68
C HIS A 62 0.36 -5.14 5.59
N ASP A 63 -0.48 -4.16 5.82
CA ASP A 63 -1.80 -4.31 6.42
C ASP A 63 -2.87 -3.85 5.42
N LEU A 64 -3.86 -4.71 5.18
CA LEU A 64 -4.98 -4.40 4.30
C LEU A 64 -6.28 -4.43 5.09
N GLN A 65 -6.88 -3.25 5.27
CA GLN A 65 -8.13 -3.08 5.97
C GLN A 65 -9.24 -2.72 4.99
N VAL A 66 -10.37 -3.42 5.08
CA VAL A 66 -11.58 -3.10 4.32
C VAL A 66 -12.71 -2.88 5.30
N GLN A 67 -13.26 -1.67 5.29
CA GLN A 67 -14.38 -1.27 6.12
C GLN A 67 -15.61 -1.03 5.26
N VAL A 68 -16.72 -1.67 5.63
CA VAL A 68 -18.02 -1.47 4.98
C VAL A 68 -18.84 -0.51 5.83
N GLU A 69 -19.15 0.65 5.28
CA GLU A 69 -19.91 1.68 5.96
C GLU A 69 -21.42 1.54 5.72
N ALA A 70 -22.20 2.14 6.62
CA ALA A 70 -23.65 2.18 6.51
C ALA A 70 -24.05 2.91 5.21
N GLY A 71 -24.77 2.21 4.33
CA GLY A 71 -25.15 2.72 3.01
C GLY A 71 -24.42 2.08 1.84
N GLY A 72 -23.57 1.07 2.08
CA GLY A 72 -22.94 0.27 1.01
C GLY A 72 -21.64 0.84 0.45
N TRP A 73 -21.09 1.84 1.13
CA TRP A 73 -19.75 2.36 0.87
C TRP A 73 -18.69 1.41 1.44
N HIS A 74 -17.60 1.27 0.72
CA HIS A 74 -16.47 0.42 1.07
C HIS A 74 -15.21 1.28 1.06
N THR A 75 -14.60 1.42 2.23
CA THR A 75 -13.32 2.08 2.42
C THR A 75 -12.24 1.00 2.51
N LEU A 76 -11.27 1.07 1.61
CA LEU A 76 -10.08 0.23 1.62
C LEU A 76 -8.90 1.09 2.04
N THR A 77 -8.20 0.64 3.06
CA THR A 77 -6.96 1.21 3.55
C THR A 77 -5.88 0.15 3.42
N LEU A 78 -4.83 0.46 2.65
CA LEU A 78 -3.64 -0.37 2.51
C LEU A 78 -2.47 0.38 3.13
N THR A 79 -1.89 -0.18 4.17
CA THR A 79 -0.70 0.36 4.81
C THR A 79 0.47 -0.54 4.46
N LEU A 80 1.54 0.04 3.94
CA LEU A 80 2.79 -0.63 3.62
C LEU A 80 3.87 -0.02 4.47
N THR A 81 4.57 -0.83 5.25
CA THR A 81 5.72 -0.36 6.03
C THR A 81 6.95 -1.04 5.49
N GLY A 82 8.03 -0.31 5.24
CA GLY A 82 9.22 -0.91 4.67
C GLY A 82 10.49 -0.13 4.91
N SER A 83 11.59 -0.83 4.64
CA SER A 83 12.93 -0.26 4.63
C SER A 83 13.02 0.87 3.59
N PRO A 84 13.98 1.80 3.74
CA PRO A 84 14.19 2.87 2.75
C PRO A 84 14.39 2.31 1.33
N ALA A 85 15.02 1.15 1.17
CA ALA A 85 15.20 0.51 -0.12
C ALA A 85 13.86 0.07 -0.76
N PHE A 86 12.92 -0.45 0.04
CA PHE A 86 11.57 -0.77 -0.42
C PHE A 86 10.84 0.49 -0.89
N VAL A 87 10.91 1.55 -0.09
CA VAL A 87 10.25 2.83 -0.36
C VAL A 87 10.79 3.47 -1.63
N GLU A 88 12.12 3.52 -1.79
CA GLU A 88 12.76 4.04 -3.01
C GLU A 88 12.31 3.26 -4.26
N ALA A 89 12.27 1.93 -4.18
CA ALA A 89 11.79 1.09 -5.28
C ALA A 89 10.30 1.34 -5.57
N PHE A 90 9.48 1.51 -4.53
CA PHE A 90 8.05 1.79 -4.66
C PHE A 90 7.81 3.15 -5.32
N LEU A 91 8.50 4.19 -4.86
CA LEU A 91 8.42 5.53 -5.45
C LEU A 91 8.85 5.50 -6.92
N ALA A 92 9.90 4.76 -7.26
CA ALA A 92 10.33 4.58 -8.63
C ALA A 92 9.32 3.81 -9.50
N ALA A 93 8.51 2.93 -8.93
CA ALA A 93 7.51 2.14 -9.66
C ALA A 93 6.15 2.86 -9.79
N PHE A 94 5.70 3.55 -8.74
CA PHE A 94 4.34 4.07 -8.63
C PHE A 94 4.24 5.60 -8.57
N VAL A 95 5.30 6.31 -8.16
CA VAL A 95 5.36 7.78 -8.05
C VAL A 95 6.23 8.40 -9.17
N THR A 96 6.86 7.59 -10.01
CA THR A 96 7.59 8.08 -11.18
C THR A 96 6.64 8.72 -12.19
N ALA A 97 6.99 9.94 -12.63
CA ALA A 97 6.26 10.87 -13.49
C ALA A 97 5.22 11.78 -12.78
N GLY A 98 5.69 12.60 -11.85
CA GLY A 98 5.32 14.01 -11.87
C GLY A 98 6.29 14.77 -12.78
N ASP A 99 5.89 15.04 -14.02
CA ASP A 99 6.38 16.19 -14.80
C ASP A 99 5.33 17.31 -14.70
#